data_AF-A0A2G5LF91-F1
#
_entry.id   AF-A0A2G5LF91-F1
#
_cell.length_a   1.000
_cell.length_b   1.000
_cell.length_c   1.000
_cell.angle_alpha   90.00
_cell.angle_beta   90.00
_cell.angle_gamma   90.00
#
_symmetry.space_group_name_H-M   'P 1'
#
loop_
_entity.id
_entity.type
_entity.pdbx_description
1 polymer ?
#
loop_
_entity_poly.entity_id
_entity_poly.type
_entity_poly.pdbx_seq_one_letter_code
_entity_poly.pdbx_strand_id
1 'polypeptide(L)'
;MIQFLSSDFFSGLLRDPSRTGLNPLFRAKIRIGSESVHCFLKPIPDTIRDAQGLPEYESAEILSEALGYAMARLVDLPVAKNAGVIELKPEQMPVRVRQILKDMSTKGEQKTYLAWFSEDTTYPNLYQKHAEGFPSFLEDRRAKRLAVALSKNKSIPSVVSFDSWLQNSDRHLANLLWASGGKYVLIDHGRIFGWADWKPSSLISRKDPANRLMDIIDRHTPNWSVSFPIRGARLLAYNGFSVAFKDRGVALATDILGHFLDDKGSALVVDFLSSRLDNGRYSKELGMLALP
;
A
#
# COMPACT_ATOMS: atom_id res chain seq x y z
N MET A 1 12.91 -9.26 -0.15
CA MET A 1 12.91 -9.37 -1.62
C MET A 1 11.52 -9.80 -2.04
N ILE A 2 10.94 -9.13 -3.02
CA ILE A 2 9.66 -9.54 -3.61
C ILE A 2 9.89 -10.77 -4.51
N GLN A 3 8.87 -11.61 -4.68
CA GLN A 3 8.94 -12.77 -5.55
C GLN A 3 8.27 -12.44 -6.90
N PHE A 4 8.83 -12.92 -8.00
CA PHE A 4 8.19 -12.91 -9.31
C PHE A 4 7.96 -14.35 -9.75
N LEU A 5 6.70 -14.74 -9.85
CA LEU A 5 6.29 -16.13 -10.05
C LEU A 5 5.51 -16.28 -11.36
N SER A 6 5.77 -17.37 -12.09
CA SER A 6 4.93 -17.78 -13.21
C SER A 6 3.64 -18.45 -12.72
N SER A 7 2.71 -18.71 -13.64
CA SER A 7 1.44 -19.38 -13.34
C SER A 7 1.59 -20.78 -12.72
N ASP A 8 2.73 -21.44 -12.91
CA ASP A 8 2.97 -22.81 -12.46
C ASP A 8 3.19 -22.90 -10.93
N PHE A 9 3.39 -21.76 -10.27
CA PHE A 9 3.47 -21.70 -8.81
C PHE A 9 2.08 -21.66 -8.15
N PHE A 10 1.01 -21.40 -8.91
CA PHE A 10 -0.34 -21.49 -8.40
C PHE A 10 -0.70 -22.95 -8.08
N SER A 11 -1.15 -23.20 -6.85
CA SER A 11 -1.38 -24.57 -6.34
C SER A 11 -2.85 -24.87 -6.04
N GLY A 12 -3.75 -23.91 -6.20
CA GLY A 12 -5.19 -24.13 -6.10
C GLY A 12 -5.94 -23.06 -5.31
N LEU A 13 -7.24 -22.98 -5.55
CA LEU A 13 -8.14 -22.04 -4.87
C LEU A 13 -8.37 -22.44 -3.42
N LEU A 14 -8.49 -21.43 -2.57
CA LEU A 14 -9.00 -21.57 -1.20
C LEU A 14 -10.44 -21.03 -1.13
N ARG A 15 -11.10 -21.24 0.00
CA ARG A 15 -12.40 -20.63 0.27
C ARG A 15 -12.28 -19.11 0.16
N ASP A 16 -13.21 -18.52 -0.58
CA ASP A 16 -13.30 -17.07 -0.77
C ASP A 16 -13.31 -16.32 0.58
N PRO A 17 -12.77 -15.08 0.63
CA PRO A 17 -12.90 -14.22 1.80
C PRO A 17 -14.36 -14.08 2.22
N SER A 18 -14.61 -13.95 3.53
CA SER A 18 -15.96 -13.79 4.08
C SER A 18 -16.70 -12.55 3.55
N ARG A 19 -15.96 -11.55 3.05
CA ARG A 19 -16.49 -10.39 2.34
C ARG A 19 -15.85 -10.30 0.97
N THR A 20 -16.67 -10.40 -0.06
CA THR A 20 -16.27 -10.18 -1.46
C THR A 20 -16.80 -8.81 -1.88
N GLY A 21 -15.95 -7.79 -1.75
CA GLY A 21 -16.25 -6.45 -2.27
C GLY A 21 -16.14 -6.37 -3.80
N LEU A 22 -16.20 -5.16 -4.33
CA LEU A 22 -15.91 -4.87 -5.75
C LEU A 22 -14.42 -5.08 -6.12
N ASN A 23 -13.56 -5.30 -5.13
CA ASN A 23 -12.14 -5.57 -5.35
C ASN A 23 -11.98 -7.03 -5.85
N PRO A 24 -11.25 -7.30 -6.95
CA PRO A 24 -11.06 -8.62 -7.54
C PRO A 24 -10.18 -9.58 -6.69
N LEU A 25 -10.22 -9.46 -5.36
CA LEU A 25 -9.45 -10.26 -4.42
C LEU A 25 -10.03 -11.67 -4.24
N PHE A 26 -9.16 -12.67 -4.14
CA PHE A 26 -9.49 -14.03 -3.72
C PHE A 26 -8.36 -14.68 -2.93
N ARG A 27 -8.61 -15.87 -2.34
CA ARG A 27 -7.61 -16.63 -1.59
C ARG A 27 -7.16 -17.84 -2.37
N ALA A 28 -5.86 -18.13 -2.34
CA ALA A 28 -5.31 -19.32 -2.97
C ALA A 28 -4.10 -19.87 -2.23
N LYS A 29 -3.64 -21.03 -2.66
CA LYS A 29 -2.33 -21.59 -2.32
C LYS A 29 -1.37 -21.31 -3.46
N ILE A 30 -0.17 -20.85 -3.11
CA ILE A 30 0.96 -20.76 -4.04
C ILE A 30 2.16 -21.49 -3.46
N ARG A 31 3.04 -21.98 -4.33
CA ARG A 31 4.33 -22.54 -3.95
C ARG A 31 5.39 -21.45 -3.92
N ILE A 32 6.20 -21.40 -2.86
CA ILE A 32 7.40 -20.56 -2.76
C ILE A 32 8.53 -21.47 -2.27
N GLY A 33 9.48 -21.77 -3.16
CA GLY A 33 10.47 -22.83 -2.90
C GLY A 33 9.78 -24.18 -2.67
N SER A 34 10.04 -24.80 -1.52
CA SER A 34 9.39 -26.05 -1.09
C SER A 34 8.11 -25.84 -0.27
N GLU A 35 7.77 -24.60 0.09
CA GLU A 35 6.64 -24.30 0.97
C GLU A 35 5.37 -24.01 0.16
N SER A 36 4.21 -24.46 0.68
CA SER A 36 2.89 -24.05 0.20
C SER A 36 2.38 -22.94 1.11
N VAL A 37 2.22 -21.73 0.55
CA VAL A 37 1.80 -20.54 1.30
C VAL A 37 0.35 -20.21 0.98
N HIS A 38 -0.43 -19.89 2.01
CA HIS A 38 -1.79 -19.37 1.86
C HIS A 38 -1.70 -17.87 1.61
N CYS A 39 -2.30 -17.39 0.53
CA CYS A 39 -2.18 -16.00 0.12
C CYS A 39 -3.54 -15.40 -0.23
N PHE A 40 -3.60 -14.07 -0.12
CA PHE A 40 -4.53 -13.27 -0.88
C PHE A 40 -3.91 -12.94 -2.24
N LEU A 41 -4.69 -13.03 -3.31
CA LEU A 41 -4.30 -12.65 -4.66
C LEU A 41 -5.23 -11.56 -5.17
N LYS A 42 -4.63 -10.51 -5.71
CA LYS A 42 -5.28 -9.33 -6.29
C LYS A 42 -4.82 -9.21 -7.75
N PRO A 43 -5.47 -9.91 -8.70
CA PRO A 43 -5.26 -9.69 -10.12
C PRO A 43 -5.62 -8.26 -10.50
N ILE A 44 -4.83 -7.68 -11.38
CA ILE A 44 -4.96 -6.29 -11.80
C ILE A 44 -5.02 -6.27 -13.34
N PRO A 45 -6.05 -5.64 -13.93
CA PRO A 45 -6.10 -5.50 -15.38
C PRO A 45 -5.09 -4.46 -15.85
N ASP A 46 -4.60 -4.61 -17.08
CA ASP A 46 -3.57 -3.74 -17.66
C ASP A 46 -4.12 -2.32 -17.83
N THR A 47 -5.40 -2.21 -18.19
CA THR A 47 -6.13 -0.95 -18.29
C THR A 47 -7.40 -0.95 -17.46
N ILE A 48 -7.63 0.17 -16.78
CA ILE A 48 -8.78 0.37 -15.89
C ILE A 48 -9.66 1.49 -16.45
N ARG A 49 -10.96 1.24 -16.50
CA ARG A 49 -11.98 2.26 -16.65
C ARG A 49 -12.39 2.78 -15.28
N ASP A 50 -12.24 4.08 -15.07
CA ASP A 50 -12.71 4.68 -13.84
C ASP A 50 -14.25 4.69 -13.78
N ALA A 51 -14.83 4.39 -12.62
CA ALA A 51 -16.28 4.29 -12.44
C ALA A 51 -16.99 5.65 -12.61
N GLN A 52 -16.23 6.75 -12.54
CA GLN A 52 -16.69 8.13 -12.61
C GLN A 52 -16.65 8.71 -14.04
N GLY A 53 -16.40 7.89 -15.07
CA GLY A 53 -16.40 8.33 -16.46
C GLY A 53 -15.13 9.10 -16.88
N LEU A 54 -14.05 9.03 -16.09
CA LEU A 54 -12.74 9.52 -16.50
C LEU A 54 -12.13 8.65 -17.62
N PRO A 55 -11.15 9.19 -18.37
CA PRO A 55 -10.46 8.43 -19.41
C PRO A 55 -9.83 7.14 -18.86
N GLU A 56 -9.80 6.11 -19.72
CA GLU A 56 -9.08 4.88 -19.45
C GLU A 56 -7.59 5.17 -19.17
N TYR A 57 -7.01 4.44 -18.21
CA TYR A 57 -5.60 4.56 -17.88
C TYR A 57 -4.95 3.18 -17.73
N GLU A 58 -3.64 3.13 -17.99
CA GLU A 58 -2.80 1.97 -17.68
C GLU A 58 -2.57 1.89 -16.18
N SER A 59 -2.81 0.72 -15.60
CA SER A 59 -2.72 0.54 -14.16
C SER A 59 -1.28 0.39 -13.70
N ALA A 60 -0.81 1.34 -12.90
CA ALA A 60 0.45 1.25 -12.16
C ALA A 60 0.29 0.52 -10.80
N GLU A 61 -0.85 -0.12 -10.54
CA GLU A 61 -1.19 -0.67 -9.23
C GLU A 61 -0.28 -1.85 -8.83
N ILE A 62 0.09 -2.75 -9.76
CA ILE A 62 1.05 -3.84 -9.46
C ILE A 62 2.41 -3.27 -9.05
N LEU A 63 2.90 -2.29 -9.79
CA LEU A 63 4.18 -1.63 -9.49
C LEU A 63 4.10 -0.89 -8.14
N SER A 64 2.97 -0.26 -7.87
CA SER A 64 2.68 0.44 -6.61
C SER A 64 2.71 -0.52 -5.40
N GLU A 65 2.06 -1.68 -5.52
CA GLU A 65 2.07 -2.73 -4.50
C GLU A 65 3.50 -3.25 -4.25
N ALA A 66 4.23 -3.59 -5.32
CA ALA A 66 5.58 -4.11 -5.24
C ALA A 66 6.56 -3.11 -4.59
N LEU A 67 6.54 -1.86 -5.06
CA LEU A 67 7.40 -0.80 -4.55
C LEU A 67 7.03 -0.43 -3.11
N GLY A 68 5.74 -0.25 -2.81
CA GLY A 68 5.27 0.09 -1.48
C GLY A 68 5.62 -0.98 -0.44
N TYR A 69 5.44 -2.26 -0.78
CA TYR A 69 5.85 -3.37 0.09
C TYR A 69 7.36 -3.38 0.33
N ALA A 70 8.16 -3.21 -0.73
CA ALA A 70 9.61 -3.22 -0.63
C ALA A 70 10.14 -2.05 0.20
N MET A 71 9.61 -0.85 -0.01
CA MET A 71 9.97 0.33 0.77
C MET A 71 9.53 0.19 2.23
N ALA A 72 8.37 -0.42 2.52
CA ALA A 72 7.95 -0.68 3.90
C ALA A 72 8.94 -1.61 4.62
N ARG A 73 9.37 -2.69 3.95
CA ARG A 73 10.39 -3.61 4.50
C ARG A 73 11.75 -2.94 4.68
N LEU A 74 12.14 -2.09 3.75
CA LEU A 74 13.42 -1.36 3.81
C LEU A 74 13.53 -0.54 5.10
N VAL A 75 12.39 0.02 5.56
CA VAL A 75 12.34 0.88 6.75
C VAL A 75 11.74 0.17 7.97
N ASP A 76 11.79 -1.16 7.98
CA ASP A 76 11.34 -2.03 9.08
C ASP A 76 9.87 -1.84 9.50
N LEU A 77 9.01 -1.37 8.61
CA LEU A 77 7.56 -1.36 8.83
C LEU A 77 6.99 -2.76 8.64
N PRO A 78 6.11 -3.25 9.54
CA PRO A 78 5.58 -4.60 9.43
C PRO A 78 4.70 -4.75 8.18
N VAL A 79 5.00 -5.77 7.39
CA VAL A 79 4.23 -6.24 6.23
C VAL A 79 4.21 -7.78 6.24
N ALA A 80 3.47 -8.41 5.33
CA ALA A 80 3.47 -9.87 5.19
C ALA A 80 4.89 -10.42 4.95
N LYS A 81 5.19 -11.61 5.50
CA LYS A 81 6.52 -12.24 5.36
C LYS A 81 6.82 -12.55 3.89
N ASN A 82 5.87 -13.15 3.20
CA ASN A 82 5.93 -13.40 1.76
C ASN A 82 4.95 -12.51 0.99
N ALA A 83 5.44 -11.86 -0.06
CA ALA A 83 4.63 -11.13 -1.03
C ALA A 83 5.38 -11.01 -2.37
N GLY A 84 4.64 -10.73 -3.43
CA GLY A 84 5.22 -10.62 -4.76
C GLY A 84 4.17 -10.54 -5.86
N VAL A 85 4.64 -10.73 -7.09
CA VAL A 85 3.81 -10.76 -8.29
C VAL A 85 3.75 -12.18 -8.81
N ILE A 86 2.56 -12.64 -9.17
CA ILE A 86 2.33 -13.92 -9.82
C ILE A 86 1.52 -13.69 -11.10
N GLU A 87 1.94 -14.32 -12.18
CA GLU A 87 1.14 -14.40 -13.40
C GLU A 87 0.01 -15.42 -13.23
N LEU A 88 -1.21 -15.06 -13.60
CA LEU A 88 -2.38 -15.92 -13.53
C LEU A 88 -3.05 -16.07 -14.89
N LYS A 89 -3.49 -17.29 -15.19
CA LYS A 89 -4.42 -17.58 -16.29
C LYS A 89 -5.87 -17.46 -15.80
N PRO A 90 -6.84 -17.10 -16.67
CA PRO A 90 -8.25 -16.99 -16.30
C PRO A 90 -8.80 -18.20 -15.53
N GLU A 91 -8.47 -19.42 -15.97
CA GLU A 91 -8.91 -20.66 -15.33
C GLU A 91 -8.42 -20.85 -13.89
N GLN A 92 -7.40 -20.10 -13.46
CA GLN A 92 -6.86 -20.12 -12.09
C GLN A 92 -7.61 -19.16 -11.15
N MET A 93 -8.60 -18.42 -11.65
CA MET A 93 -9.34 -17.42 -10.90
C MET A 93 -10.82 -17.80 -10.74
N PRO A 94 -11.46 -17.45 -9.60
CA PRO A 94 -12.91 -17.61 -9.46
C PRO A 94 -13.68 -16.85 -10.54
N VAL A 95 -14.82 -17.40 -10.98
CA VAL A 95 -15.70 -16.78 -12.00
C VAL A 95 -16.08 -15.34 -11.61
N ARG A 96 -16.39 -15.10 -10.34
CA ARG A 96 -16.70 -13.77 -9.81
C ARG A 96 -15.57 -12.77 -10.05
N VAL A 97 -14.32 -13.18 -9.78
CA VAL A 97 -13.14 -12.33 -9.95
C VAL A 97 -12.95 -11.98 -11.43
N ARG A 98 -13.09 -12.97 -12.32
CA ARG A 98 -13.02 -12.74 -13.77
C ARG A 98 -14.07 -11.77 -14.27
N GLN A 99 -15.30 -11.86 -13.76
CA GLN A 99 -16.37 -10.94 -14.12
C GLN A 99 -16.03 -9.50 -13.68
N ILE A 100 -15.56 -9.31 -12.46
CA ILE A 100 -15.11 -8.00 -11.97
C ILE A 100 -14.00 -7.43 -12.87
N LEU A 101 -12.98 -8.23 -13.17
CA LEU A 101 -11.87 -7.80 -14.04
C LEU A 101 -12.34 -7.40 -15.44
N LYS A 102 -13.27 -8.17 -16.01
CA LYS A 102 -13.89 -7.87 -17.30
C LYS A 102 -14.70 -6.58 -17.26
N ASP A 103 -15.40 -6.31 -16.16
CA ASP A 103 -16.19 -5.09 -16.01
C ASP A 103 -15.31 -3.85 -15.76
N MET A 104 -14.12 -4.04 -15.19
CA MET A 104 -13.12 -2.99 -14.97
C MET A 104 -12.34 -2.60 -16.24
N SER A 105 -12.24 -3.49 -17.23
CA SER A 105 -11.46 -3.26 -18.46
C SER A 105 -12.35 -3.16 -19.70
N THR A 106 -12.11 -2.15 -20.53
CA THR A 106 -12.79 -1.99 -21.83
C THR A 106 -12.36 -3.02 -22.87
N LYS A 107 -11.21 -3.68 -22.66
CA LYS A 107 -10.63 -4.66 -23.58
C LYS A 107 -11.17 -6.09 -23.36
N GLY A 108 -12.03 -6.28 -22.36
CA GLY A 108 -12.60 -7.58 -22.02
C GLY A 108 -11.66 -8.46 -21.20
N GLU A 109 -11.83 -9.78 -21.30
CA GLU A 109 -11.02 -10.75 -20.55
C GLU A 109 -9.60 -10.87 -21.16
N GLN A 110 -8.58 -10.77 -20.31
CA GLN A 110 -7.18 -10.90 -20.71
C GLN A 110 -6.76 -12.38 -20.75
N LYS A 111 -5.79 -12.72 -21.59
CA LYS A 111 -5.21 -14.08 -21.63
C LYS A 111 -4.48 -14.43 -20.34
N THR A 112 -3.83 -13.43 -19.74
CA THR A 112 -3.11 -13.54 -18.48
C THR A 112 -3.29 -12.25 -17.69
N TYR A 113 -3.12 -12.35 -16.37
CA TYR A 113 -3.20 -11.23 -15.45
C TYR A 113 -1.96 -11.25 -14.56
N LEU A 114 -1.36 -10.09 -14.34
CA LEU A 114 -0.46 -9.94 -13.20
C LEU A 114 -1.30 -9.78 -11.93
N ALA A 115 -0.96 -10.55 -10.90
CA ALA A 115 -1.60 -10.46 -9.60
C ALA A 115 -0.58 -10.15 -8.52
N TRP A 116 -0.89 -9.17 -7.68
CA TRP A 116 -0.20 -9.00 -6.42
C TRP A 116 -0.65 -10.10 -5.47
N PHE A 117 0.31 -10.80 -4.86
CA PHE A 117 0.03 -11.74 -3.79
C PHE A 117 0.69 -11.30 -2.48
N SER A 118 0.02 -11.60 -1.37
CA SER A 118 0.59 -11.48 -0.03
C SER A 118 0.13 -12.63 0.84
N GLU A 119 1.02 -13.11 1.70
CA GLU A 119 0.71 -14.16 2.67
C GLU A 119 -0.43 -13.75 3.59
N ASP A 120 -1.38 -14.66 3.78
CA ASP A 120 -2.51 -14.50 4.69
C ASP A 120 -2.02 -14.60 6.13
N THR A 121 -1.84 -13.44 6.77
CA THR A 121 -1.36 -13.34 8.16
C THR A 121 -2.43 -13.68 9.20
N THR A 122 -3.68 -13.94 8.78
CA THR A 122 -4.86 -14.17 9.65
C THR A 122 -5.25 -13.01 10.59
N TYR A 123 -4.52 -11.89 10.55
CA TYR A 123 -4.79 -10.73 11.39
C TYR A 123 -6.01 -9.97 10.86
N PRO A 124 -6.96 -9.56 11.72
CA PRO A 124 -8.07 -8.73 11.29
C PRO A 124 -7.58 -7.32 10.97
N ASN A 125 -8.16 -6.67 9.97
CA ASN A 125 -7.94 -5.24 9.78
C ASN A 125 -8.62 -4.40 10.87
N LEU A 126 -8.21 -3.13 11.05
CA LEU A 126 -8.74 -2.30 12.13
C LEU A 126 -10.25 -2.05 11.99
N TYR A 127 -10.77 -1.97 10.76
CA TYR A 127 -12.20 -1.85 10.53
C TYR A 127 -12.95 -3.11 11.01
N GLN A 128 -12.48 -4.31 10.65
CA GLN A 128 -13.06 -5.57 11.12
C GLN A 128 -13.00 -5.69 12.65
N LYS A 129 -11.88 -5.27 13.25
CA LYS A 129 -11.70 -5.37 14.69
C LYS A 129 -12.56 -4.40 15.49
N HIS A 130 -12.77 -3.19 14.96
CA HIS A 130 -13.34 -2.09 15.75
C HIS A 130 -14.69 -1.58 15.26
N ALA A 131 -15.07 -1.78 14.00
CA ALA A 131 -16.28 -1.21 13.41
C ALA A 131 -17.26 -2.27 12.88
N GLU A 132 -16.78 -3.39 12.33
CA GLU A 132 -17.65 -4.42 11.77
C GLU A 132 -18.59 -5.06 12.81
N GLY A 133 -19.86 -5.20 12.44
CA GLY A 133 -20.87 -5.91 13.23
C GLY A 133 -21.42 -5.13 14.42
N PHE A 134 -21.02 -3.86 14.59
CA PHE A 134 -21.52 -3.01 15.66
C PHE A 134 -22.68 -2.10 15.19
N PRO A 135 -23.62 -1.77 16.08
CA PRO A 135 -24.68 -0.80 15.77
C PRO A 135 -24.13 0.57 15.37
N SER A 136 -24.77 1.21 14.38
CA SER A 136 -24.35 2.50 13.82
C SER A 136 -24.21 3.61 14.88
N PHE A 137 -25.08 3.63 15.90
CA PHE A 137 -25.01 4.61 16.99
C PHE A 137 -23.74 4.53 17.85
N LEU A 138 -22.93 3.46 17.72
CA LEU A 138 -21.65 3.31 18.40
C LEU A 138 -20.44 3.64 17.52
N GLU A 139 -20.62 3.88 16.22
CA GLU A 139 -19.52 4.05 15.27
C GLU A 139 -18.60 5.20 15.67
N ASP A 140 -19.13 6.40 15.94
CA ASP A 140 -18.32 7.57 16.32
C ASP A 140 -17.54 7.32 17.62
N ARG A 141 -18.20 6.75 18.64
CA ARG A 141 -17.54 6.43 19.92
C ARG A 141 -16.38 5.45 19.73
N ARG A 142 -16.52 4.49 18.82
CA ARG A 142 -15.48 3.50 18.52
C ARG A 142 -14.38 4.08 17.65
N ALA A 143 -14.71 4.88 16.64
CA ALA A 143 -13.75 5.62 15.84
C ALA A 143 -12.87 6.52 16.74
N LYS A 144 -13.50 7.25 17.67
CA LYS A 144 -12.79 8.05 18.69
C LYS A 144 -11.86 7.21 19.56
N ARG A 145 -12.33 6.07 20.09
CA ARG A 145 -11.50 5.17 20.90
C ARG A 145 -10.29 4.64 20.13
N LEU A 146 -10.50 4.23 18.88
CA LEU A 146 -9.43 3.73 18.02
C LEU A 146 -8.42 4.84 17.70
N ALA A 147 -8.89 6.03 17.32
CA ALA A 147 -8.03 7.18 17.05
C ALA A 147 -7.18 7.56 18.27
N VAL A 148 -7.73 7.52 19.48
CA VAL A 148 -6.97 7.73 20.74
C VAL A 148 -5.95 6.62 20.99
N ALA A 149 -6.25 5.37 20.62
CA ALA A 149 -5.28 4.28 20.72
C ALA A 149 -4.14 4.45 19.71
N LEU A 150 -4.46 4.81 18.46
CA LEU A 150 -3.49 5.09 17.40
C LEU A 150 -2.59 6.28 17.77
N SER A 151 -3.16 7.37 18.30
CA SER A 151 -2.40 8.57 18.66
C SER A 151 -1.33 8.34 19.73
N LYS A 152 -1.52 7.31 20.57
CA LYS A 152 -0.58 6.90 21.62
C LYS A 152 0.41 5.83 21.17
N ASN A 153 0.23 5.25 20.00
CA ASN A 153 1.09 4.17 19.52
C ASN A 153 2.37 4.74 18.88
N LYS A 154 3.52 4.29 19.40
CA LYS A 154 4.84 4.79 18.99
C LYS A 154 5.19 4.51 17.52
N SER A 155 4.56 3.53 16.87
CA SER A 155 4.81 3.20 15.46
C SER A 155 4.09 4.15 14.48
N ILE A 156 3.00 4.78 14.92
CA ILE A 156 2.11 5.55 14.03
C ILE A 156 2.78 6.77 13.39
N PRO A 157 3.63 7.55 14.07
CA PRO A 157 4.41 8.60 13.41
C PRO A 157 5.24 8.08 12.22
N SER A 158 5.80 6.87 12.33
CA SER A 158 6.56 6.24 11.23
C SER A 158 5.65 5.84 10.08
N VAL A 159 4.49 5.24 10.35
CA VAL A 159 3.49 4.87 9.32
C VAL A 159 2.99 6.12 8.56
N VAL A 160 2.62 7.17 9.29
CA VAL A 160 2.18 8.44 8.67
C VAL A 160 3.29 9.05 7.82
N SER A 161 4.53 9.04 8.29
CA SER A 161 5.67 9.58 7.53
C SER A 161 5.96 8.73 6.29
N PHE A 162 5.78 7.41 6.37
CA PHE A 162 5.95 6.50 5.25
C PHE A 162 4.91 6.73 4.16
N ASP A 163 3.63 6.83 4.54
CA ASP A 163 2.56 7.13 3.59
C ASP A 163 2.71 8.54 3.01
N SER A 164 3.19 9.51 3.80
CA SER A 164 3.57 10.82 3.26
C SER A 164 4.72 10.71 2.27
N TRP A 165 5.82 10.02 2.59
CA TRP A 165 6.96 9.83 1.70
C TRP A 165 6.53 9.28 0.34
N LEU A 166 5.75 8.21 0.33
CA LEU A 166 5.26 7.56 -0.90
C LEU A 166 4.01 8.20 -1.49
N GLN A 167 3.49 9.28 -0.91
CA GLN A 167 2.21 9.89 -1.30
C GLN A 167 1.06 8.87 -1.38
N ASN A 168 0.94 7.99 -0.38
CA ASN A 168 -0.16 7.04 -0.31
C ASN A 168 -1.47 7.75 0.01
N SER A 169 -2.39 7.78 -0.95
CA SER A 169 -3.68 8.45 -0.79
C SER A 169 -4.73 7.59 -0.09
N ASP A 170 -4.46 6.30 0.15
CA ASP A 170 -5.47 5.36 0.62
C ASP A 170 -5.07 4.55 1.86
N ARG A 171 -4.28 5.12 2.77
CA ARG A 171 -4.08 4.53 4.10
C ARG A 171 -5.31 4.74 5.00
N HIS A 172 -6.36 3.95 4.79
CA HIS A 172 -7.51 3.87 5.70
C HIS A 172 -7.40 2.69 6.67
N LEU A 173 -8.33 2.61 7.64
CA LEU A 173 -8.31 1.61 8.72
C LEU A 173 -8.39 0.14 8.25
N ALA A 174 -8.91 -0.12 7.04
CA ALA A 174 -8.94 -1.48 6.52
C ALA A 174 -7.58 -1.90 5.90
N ASN A 175 -6.68 -0.94 5.66
CA ASN A 175 -5.33 -1.16 5.13
C ASN A 175 -4.26 -1.24 6.23
N LEU A 176 -4.69 -1.50 7.46
CA LEU A 176 -3.85 -1.77 8.63
C LEU A 176 -4.40 -3.00 9.34
N LEU A 177 -3.57 -4.03 9.51
CA LEU A 177 -3.91 -5.23 10.27
C LEU A 177 -3.46 -5.10 11.72
N TRP A 178 -4.32 -5.53 12.63
CA TRP A 178 -4.02 -5.57 14.07
C TRP A 178 -3.23 -6.85 14.39
N ALA A 179 -1.91 -6.72 14.50
CA ALA A 179 -1.06 -7.81 14.97
C ALA A 179 -1.00 -7.83 16.51
N SER A 180 -0.47 -8.93 17.08
CA SER A 180 -0.23 -9.02 18.52
C SER A 180 0.78 -7.97 18.98
N GLY A 181 0.69 -7.58 20.26
CA GLY A 181 1.62 -6.61 20.87
C GLY A 181 1.45 -5.16 20.40
N GLY A 182 0.31 -4.80 19.79
CA GLY A 182 0.03 -3.42 19.36
C GLY A 182 0.81 -2.97 18.13
N LYS A 183 1.33 -3.92 17.33
CA LYS A 183 1.94 -3.64 16.03
C LYS A 183 0.86 -3.58 14.95
N TYR A 184 1.10 -2.76 13.93
CA TYR A 184 0.25 -2.68 12.75
C TYR A 184 0.99 -3.21 11.53
N VAL A 185 0.38 -4.16 10.84
CA VAL A 185 0.89 -4.69 9.57
C VAL A 185 0.23 -3.91 8.43
N LEU A 186 1.05 -3.32 7.57
CA LEU A 186 0.60 -2.56 6.41
C LEU A 186 0.27 -3.53 5.28
N ILE A 187 -0.83 -3.24 4.59
CA ILE A 187 -1.27 -3.93 3.38
C ILE A 187 -1.79 -2.90 2.38
N ASP A 188 -2.00 -3.32 1.13
CA ASP A 188 -2.57 -2.50 0.04
C ASP A 188 -1.82 -1.16 -0.15
N HIS A 189 -0.74 -1.23 -0.93
CA HIS A 189 0.05 -0.08 -1.35
C HIS A 189 -0.30 0.36 -2.77
N GLY A 190 -1.39 -0.15 -3.36
CA GLY A 190 -1.78 0.13 -4.74
C GLY A 190 -2.05 1.60 -5.08
N ARG A 191 -2.14 2.48 -4.05
CA ARG A 191 -2.46 3.90 -4.17
C ARG A 191 -1.33 4.84 -3.71
N ILE A 192 -0.07 4.37 -3.76
CA ILE A 192 1.08 5.27 -3.68
C ILE A 192 1.14 6.21 -4.89
N PHE A 193 1.86 7.32 -4.75
CA PHE A 193 1.94 8.40 -5.73
C PHE A 193 0.58 9.02 -6.09
N GLY A 194 -0.35 9.01 -5.14
CA GLY A 194 -1.66 9.64 -5.24
C GLY A 194 -2.77 8.77 -5.82
N TRP A 195 -2.51 8.01 -6.89
CA TRP A 195 -3.52 7.16 -7.53
C TRP A 195 -2.88 6.19 -8.53
N ALA A 196 -3.58 5.11 -8.91
CA ALA A 196 -3.05 4.02 -9.74
C ALA A 196 -2.79 4.36 -11.22
N ASP A 197 -3.01 5.61 -11.64
CA ASP A 197 -2.82 6.12 -13.01
C ASP A 197 -1.49 6.88 -13.18
N TRP A 198 -0.63 6.86 -12.17
CA TRP A 198 0.62 7.63 -12.20
C TRP A 198 1.56 7.13 -13.29
N LYS A 199 2.30 8.09 -13.86
CA LYS A 199 3.42 7.83 -14.77
C LYS A 199 4.69 8.46 -14.21
N PRO A 200 5.89 7.89 -14.45
CA PRO A 200 7.14 8.44 -13.93
C PRO A 200 7.32 9.94 -14.20
N SER A 201 6.99 10.40 -15.41
CA SER A 201 7.08 11.82 -15.80
C SER A 201 6.09 12.75 -15.10
N SER A 202 5.01 12.21 -14.52
CA SER A 202 3.95 12.99 -13.86
C SER A 202 4.20 13.24 -12.37
N LEU A 203 5.12 12.49 -11.75
CA LEU A 203 5.29 12.47 -10.29
C LEU A 203 5.65 13.83 -9.70
N ILE A 204 6.51 14.60 -10.37
CA ILE A 204 6.98 15.90 -9.89
C ILE A 204 5.85 16.95 -9.87
N SER A 205 4.89 16.86 -10.80
CA SER A 205 3.77 17.79 -10.91
C SER A 205 2.56 17.41 -10.05
N ARG A 206 2.57 16.23 -9.41
CA ARG A 206 1.44 15.76 -8.61
C ARG A 206 1.37 16.48 -7.28
N LYS A 207 0.14 16.89 -6.92
CA LYS A 207 -0.14 17.42 -5.59
C LYS A 207 -0.11 16.29 -4.57
N ASP A 208 0.51 16.53 -3.42
CA ASP A 208 0.51 15.60 -2.30
C ASP A 208 -0.95 15.29 -1.87
N PRO A 209 -1.34 14.01 -1.80
CA PRO A 209 -2.65 13.63 -1.28
C PRO A 209 -2.71 13.86 0.23
N ALA A 210 -3.93 13.99 0.76
CA ALA A 210 -4.15 14.03 2.19
C ALA A 210 -3.77 12.68 2.83
N ASN A 211 -3.13 12.73 4.00
CA ASN A 211 -2.78 11.52 4.73
C ASN A 211 -4.00 11.05 5.54
N ARG A 212 -4.76 10.10 4.98
CA ARG A 212 -6.04 9.64 5.57
C ARG A 212 -5.89 9.12 7.01
N LEU A 213 -4.80 8.44 7.34
CA LEU A 213 -4.56 7.94 8.70
C LEU A 213 -4.35 9.09 9.68
N MET A 214 -3.53 10.08 9.31
CA MET A 214 -3.32 11.30 10.09
C MET A 214 -4.63 12.06 10.29
N ASP A 215 -5.41 12.25 9.22
CA ASP A 215 -6.70 12.96 9.27
C ASP A 215 -7.69 12.28 10.23
N ILE A 216 -7.74 10.94 10.23
CA ILE A 216 -8.60 10.18 11.15
C ILE A 216 -8.16 10.40 12.61
N ILE A 217 -6.85 10.45 12.87
CA ILE A 217 -6.33 10.67 14.21
C ILE A 217 -6.64 12.09 14.67
N ASP A 218 -6.32 13.10 13.86
CA ASP A 218 -6.52 14.52 14.20
C ASP A 218 -8.01 14.87 14.38
N ARG A 219 -8.92 14.22 13.64
CA ARG A 219 -10.37 14.40 13.83
C ARG A 219 -10.83 14.11 15.25
N HIS A 220 -10.19 13.16 15.94
CA HIS A 220 -10.60 12.72 17.28
C HIS A 220 -9.55 13.00 18.38
N THR A 221 -8.33 13.39 17.99
CA THR A 221 -7.25 13.87 18.85
C THR A 221 -6.67 15.14 18.22
N PRO A 222 -7.35 16.30 18.35
CA PRO A 222 -6.96 17.53 17.66
C PRO A 222 -5.52 17.93 17.94
N ASN A 223 -4.85 18.45 16.91
CA ASN A 223 -3.46 18.90 16.94
C ASN A 223 -2.42 17.79 17.22
N TRP A 224 -2.79 16.51 17.07
CA TRP A 224 -1.84 15.42 17.26
C TRP A 224 -0.68 15.54 16.28
N SER A 225 -0.95 15.73 14.99
CA SER A 225 0.07 15.79 13.93
C SER A 225 1.03 16.97 14.04
N VAL A 226 0.56 18.10 14.60
CA VAL A 226 1.35 19.33 14.76
C VAL A 226 2.00 19.45 16.15
N SER A 227 1.71 18.54 17.06
CA SER A 227 2.34 18.52 18.38
C SER A 227 3.85 18.27 18.26
N PHE A 228 4.65 18.93 19.10
CA PHE A 228 6.11 18.83 19.04
C PHE A 228 6.64 17.40 19.17
N PRO A 229 6.14 16.55 20.10
CA PRO A 229 6.60 15.15 20.19
C PRO A 229 6.35 14.35 18.91
N ILE A 230 5.20 14.57 18.25
CA ILE A 230 4.85 13.86 17.02
C ILE A 230 5.68 14.37 15.85
N ARG A 231 5.87 15.69 15.70
CA ARG A 231 6.78 16.25 14.69
C ARG A 231 8.21 15.74 14.84
N GLY A 232 8.73 15.69 16.06
CA GLY A 232 10.04 15.10 16.35
C GLY A 232 10.11 13.62 15.98
N ALA A 233 9.10 12.82 16.33
CA ALA A 233 9.05 11.41 15.95
C ALA A 233 8.99 11.19 14.43
N ARG A 234 8.24 12.03 13.70
CA ARG A 234 8.18 11.99 12.23
C ARG A 234 9.51 12.41 11.60
N LEU A 235 10.18 13.43 12.14
CA LEU A 235 11.51 13.84 11.70
C LEU A 235 12.53 12.71 11.84
N LEU A 236 12.52 12.02 12.99
CA LEU A 236 13.37 10.83 13.21
C LEU A 236 13.05 9.70 12.22
N ALA A 237 11.77 9.46 11.93
CA ALA A 237 11.37 8.47 10.92
C ALA A 237 11.93 8.83 9.53
N TYR A 238 11.76 10.06 9.08
CA TYR A 238 12.32 10.52 7.79
C TYR A 238 13.84 10.42 7.73
N ASN A 239 14.55 10.75 8.81
CA ASN A 239 16.00 10.55 8.88
C ASN A 239 16.36 9.07 8.67
N GLY A 240 15.66 8.16 9.38
CA GLY A 240 15.84 6.71 9.20
C GLY A 240 15.56 6.25 7.77
N PHE A 241 14.48 6.75 7.16
CA PHE A 241 14.12 6.44 5.78
C PHE A 241 15.18 6.95 4.80
N SER A 242 15.67 8.18 4.98
CA SER A 242 16.72 8.79 4.14
C SER A 242 18.00 7.97 4.18
N VAL A 243 18.43 7.51 5.36
CA VAL A 243 19.60 6.64 5.51
C VAL A 243 19.37 5.29 4.84
N ALA A 244 18.27 4.60 5.15
CA ALA A 244 17.98 3.28 4.58
C ALA A 244 17.83 3.34 3.04
N PHE A 245 17.20 4.39 2.52
CA PHE A 245 17.01 4.57 1.09
C PHE A 245 18.33 4.81 0.35
N LYS A 246 19.21 5.64 0.90
CA LYS A 246 20.55 5.86 0.34
C LYS A 246 21.44 4.61 0.39
N ASP A 247 21.37 3.86 1.48
CA ASP A 247 22.18 2.65 1.69
C ASP A 247 21.78 1.52 0.73
N ARG A 248 20.50 1.15 0.71
CA ARG A 248 20.02 -0.02 -0.06
C ARG A 248 18.73 0.24 -0.85
N GLY A 249 17.98 1.27 -0.52
CA GLY A 249 16.68 1.52 -1.16
C GLY A 249 16.75 1.94 -2.61
N VAL A 250 17.79 2.68 -3.03
CA VAL A 250 18.01 3.03 -4.44
C VAL A 250 18.13 1.77 -5.30
N ALA A 251 19.08 0.89 -4.96
CA ALA A 251 19.27 -0.36 -5.71
C ALA A 251 18.02 -1.25 -5.69
N LEU A 252 17.37 -1.37 -4.52
CA LEU A 252 16.13 -2.13 -4.39
C LEU A 252 14.99 -1.57 -5.24
N ALA A 253 14.79 -0.25 -5.25
CA ALA A 253 13.77 0.39 -6.06
C ALA A 253 14.07 0.22 -7.56
N THR A 254 15.32 0.44 -7.99
CA THR A 254 15.75 0.26 -9.38
C THR A 254 15.52 -1.17 -9.87
N ASP A 255 15.87 -2.17 -9.08
CA ASP A 255 15.64 -3.60 -9.39
C ASP A 255 14.17 -3.89 -9.64
N ILE A 256 13.30 -3.46 -8.72
CA ILE A 256 11.84 -3.65 -8.85
C ILE A 256 11.29 -2.90 -10.06
N LEU A 257 11.69 -1.65 -10.24
CA LEU A 257 11.21 -0.80 -11.33
C LEU A 257 11.65 -1.34 -12.70
N GLY A 258 12.85 -1.90 -12.82
CA GLY A 258 13.38 -2.47 -14.05
C GLY A 258 12.58 -3.68 -14.59
N HIS A 259 11.73 -4.29 -13.77
CA HIS A 259 10.78 -5.31 -14.24
C HIS A 259 9.57 -4.74 -14.98
N PHE A 260 9.29 -3.44 -14.85
CA PHE A 260 8.06 -2.81 -15.35
C PHE A 260 8.31 -1.57 -16.22
N LEU A 261 9.43 -0.89 -16.03
CA LEU A 261 9.77 0.38 -16.67
C LEU A 261 11.11 0.28 -17.38
N ASP A 262 11.32 1.18 -18.34
CA ASP A 262 12.66 1.42 -18.89
C ASP A 262 13.58 2.12 -17.87
N ASP A 263 14.88 2.19 -18.20
CA ASP A 263 15.88 2.81 -17.32
C ASP A 263 15.54 4.27 -16.98
N LYS A 264 14.99 5.01 -17.95
CA LYS A 264 14.60 6.41 -17.77
C LYS A 264 13.42 6.54 -16.81
N GLY A 265 12.38 5.73 -16.98
CA GLY A 265 11.22 5.69 -16.09
C GLY A 265 11.62 5.29 -14.68
N SER A 266 12.47 4.28 -14.55
CA SER A 266 13.02 3.83 -13.27
C SER A 266 13.78 4.95 -12.56
N ALA A 267 14.67 5.65 -13.27
CA ALA A 267 15.43 6.78 -12.73
C ALA A 267 14.52 7.90 -12.21
N LEU A 268 13.48 8.30 -12.98
CA LEU A 268 12.53 9.33 -12.57
C LEU A 268 11.80 8.99 -11.26
N VAL A 269 11.42 7.73 -11.06
CA VAL A 269 10.75 7.29 -9.83
C VAL A 269 11.73 7.29 -8.65
N VAL A 270 12.96 6.81 -8.85
CA VAL A 270 14.01 6.80 -7.82
C VAL A 270 14.38 8.23 -7.40
N ASP A 271 14.57 9.13 -8.35
CA ASP A 271 14.85 10.55 -8.11
C ASP A 271 13.71 11.20 -7.34
N PHE A 272 12.46 10.90 -7.71
CA PHE A 272 11.29 11.37 -7.00
C PHE A 272 11.30 10.91 -5.53
N LEU A 273 11.48 9.61 -5.28
CA LEU A 273 11.56 9.04 -3.93
C LEU A 273 12.70 9.65 -3.11
N SER A 274 13.87 9.85 -3.73
CA SER A 274 15.04 10.48 -3.11
C SER A 274 14.76 11.92 -2.72
N SER A 275 14.17 12.71 -3.62
CA SER A 275 13.84 14.13 -3.40
C SER A 275 12.85 14.35 -2.25
N ARG A 276 11.97 13.38 -2.00
CA ARG A 276 11.01 13.38 -0.88
C ARG A 276 11.69 13.13 0.47
N LEU A 277 12.90 12.57 0.46
CA LEU A 277 13.73 12.31 1.65
C LEU A 277 14.86 13.33 1.81
N ASP A 278 14.74 14.49 1.15
CA ASP A 278 15.59 15.65 1.43
C ASP A 278 15.25 16.28 2.78
N ASN A 279 16.28 16.54 3.60
CA ASN A 279 16.11 17.04 4.96
C ASN A 279 15.52 18.44 5.00
N GLY A 280 15.93 19.33 4.10
CA GLY A 280 15.37 20.67 4.00
C GLY A 280 13.87 20.62 3.70
N ARG A 281 13.47 19.74 2.77
CA ARG A 281 12.07 19.51 2.42
C ARG A 281 11.25 19.04 3.61
N TYR A 282 11.53 17.86 4.18
CA TYR A 282 10.64 17.31 5.21
C TYR A 282 10.72 18.09 6.53
N SER A 283 11.84 18.73 6.85
CA SER A 283 11.93 19.57 8.05
C SER A 283 11.08 20.85 7.91
N LYS A 284 11.01 21.42 6.70
CA LYS A 284 10.11 22.53 6.38
C LYS A 284 8.65 22.09 6.38
N GLU A 285 8.31 20.95 5.78
CA GLU A 285 6.95 20.37 5.81
C GLU A 285 6.47 20.13 7.26
N LEU A 286 7.36 19.73 8.15
CA LEU A 286 7.06 19.53 9.57
C LEU A 286 7.12 20.84 10.40
N GLY A 287 7.49 21.98 9.82
CA GLY A 287 7.66 23.23 10.56
C GLY A 287 8.74 23.15 11.66
N MET A 288 9.80 22.39 11.40
CA MET A 288 10.98 22.22 12.27
C MET A 288 12.15 23.13 11.87
N LEU A 289 12.09 23.73 10.68
CA LEU A 289 12.95 24.83 10.25
C LEU A 289 12.10 26.10 10.16
N ALA A 290 12.66 27.23 10.60
CA ALA A 290 12.05 28.53 10.35
C ALA A 290 12.01 28.77 8.83
N LEU A 291 10.90 29.32 8.33
CA LEU A 291 10.88 29.89 6.99
C LEU A 291 11.84 31.10 6.99
N PRO A 292 12.68 31.27 5.96
CA PRO A 292 13.44 32.50 5.80
C PRO A 292 12.51 33.72 5.70
#